data_AF-A0A4Y7U501-F1
#
_entry.id   AF-A0A4Y7U501-F1
#
_cell.length_a   1.000
_cell.length_b   1.000
_cell.length_c   1.000
_cell.angle_alpha   90.00
_cell.angle_beta   90.00
_cell.angle_gamma   90.00
#
_symmetry.space_group_name_H-M   'P 1'
#
loop_
_entity.id
_entity.type
_entity.pdbx_description
1 polymer ?
#
loop_
_entity_poly.entity_id
_entity_poly.type
_entity_poly.pdbx_seq_one_letter_code
_entity_poly.pdbx_strand_id
1 'polypeptide(L)'
;FECCSLTINNNAVVVIPSAVNVTLNGILTVVSGSSFTMQNNANLIQNSNQANSGNITVIRDSAPIIRLDHTLWSSPVTGTQTLQQFSPATLSNRFYVYTILNNTYTATPATGNFPL
;
A
#
# COMPACT_ATOMS: atom_id res chain seq x y z
N PHE A 1 -7.93 -1.31 -17.42
CA PHE A 1 -9.02 -0.32 -17.47
C PHE A 1 -8.38 1.05 -17.47
N GLU A 2 -8.80 1.93 -18.38
CA GLU A 2 -8.23 3.27 -18.50
C GLU A 2 -9.35 4.32 -18.48
N CYS A 3 -9.21 5.36 -17.67
CA CYS A 3 -10.14 6.49 -17.66
C CYS A 3 -9.45 7.81 -17.29
N CYS A 4 -10.17 8.92 -17.48
CA CYS A 4 -9.66 10.25 -17.13
C CYS A 4 -9.56 10.40 -15.60
N SER A 5 -10.66 10.26 -14.88
CA SER A 5 -10.71 10.30 -13.42
C SER A 5 -11.66 9.24 -12.90
N LEU A 6 -11.54 8.92 -11.61
CA LEU A 6 -12.40 7.95 -10.94
C LEU A 6 -12.90 8.54 -9.62
N THR A 7 -14.21 8.69 -9.49
CA THR A 7 -14.86 9.08 -8.24
C THR A 7 -15.70 7.92 -7.74
N ILE A 8 -15.46 7.52 -6.50
CA ILE A 8 -16.20 6.45 -5.82
C ILE A 8 -16.99 7.10 -4.69
N ASN A 9 -18.32 7.06 -4.81
CA ASN A 9 -19.23 7.75 -3.92
C ASN A 9 -20.47 6.90 -3.62
N ASN A 10 -21.40 7.46 -2.84
CA ASN A 10 -22.70 6.86 -2.54
C ASN A 10 -22.60 5.44 -1.93
N ASN A 11 -21.65 5.25 -1.02
CA ASN A 11 -21.36 3.96 -0.37
C ASN A 11 -20.97 2.84 -1.34
N ALA A 12 -20.46 3.18 -2.53
CA ALA A 12 -20.02 2.20 -3.49
C ALA A 12 -18.81 1.41 -2.95
N VAL A 13 -18.83 0.11 -3.22
CA VAL A 13 -17.74 -0.82 -2.89
C VAL A 13 -17.12 -1.29 -4.19
N VAL A 14 -15.92 -0.80 -4.50
CA VAL A 14 -15.18 -1.15 -5.71
C VAL A 14 -14.02 -2.08 -5.33
N VAL A 15 -13.98 -3.25 -5.96
CA VAL A 15 -12.89 -4.21 -5.83
C VAL A 15 -12.26 -4.42 -7.20
N ILE A 16 -10.97 -4.12 -7.30
CA ILE A 16 -10.15 -4.38 -8.48
C ILE A 16 -9.55 -5.79 -8.34
N PRO A 17 -9.93 -6.75 -9.21
CA PRO A 17 -9.41 -8.11 -9.14
C PRO A 17 -7.92 -8.20 -9.40
N SER A 18 -7.30 -9.30 -8.98
CA SER A 18 -5.91 -9.62 -9.28
C SER A 18 -5.63 -9.56 -10.79
N ALA A 19 -4.41 -9.15 -11.15
CA ALA A 19 -3.95 -8.97 -12.53
C ALA A 19 -4.70 -7.91 -13.35
N VAL A 20 -5.59 -7.11 -12.73
CA VAL A 20 -6.22 -5.96 -13.38
C VAL A 20 -5.47 -4.68 -13.02
N ASN A 21 -5.10 -3.94 -14.06
CA ASN A 21 -4.52 -2.60 -13.92
C ASN A 21 -5.60 -1.53 -14.14
N VAL A 22 -5.63 -0.54 -13.25
CA VAL A 22 -6.40 0.70 -13.38
C VAL A 22 -5.42 1.81 -13.75
N THR A 23 -5.61 2.41 -14.91
CA THR A 23 -4.80 3.53 -15.39
C THR A 23 -5.65 4.80 -15.38
N LEU A 24 -5.19 5.83 -14.67
CA LEU A 24 -5.85 7.12 -14.56
C LEU A 24 -5.00 8.22 -15.21
N ASN A 25 -5.64 9.03 -16.06
CA ASN A 25 -5.05 10.25 -16.64
C ASN A 25 -5.38 11.51 -15.82
N GLY A 26 -5.86 11.33 -14.58
CA GLY A 26 -6.41 12.36 -13.69
C GLY A 26 -6.51 11.83 -12.26
N ILE A 27 -7.47 12.32 -11.47
CA ILE A 27 -7.59 12.06 -10.03
C ILE A 27 -8.43 10.81 -9.68
N LEU A 28 -8.02 10.10 -8.63
CA LEU A 28 -8.86 9.19 -7.84
C LEU A 28 -9.41 9.91 -6.60
N THR A 29 -10.74 9.88 -6.45
CA THR A 29 -11.44 10.41 -5.27
C THR A 29 -12.30 9.31 -4.66
N VAL A 30 -11.97 8.90 -3.43
CA VAL A 30 -12.81 7.98 -2.64
C VAL A 30 -13.53 8.78 -1.56
N VAL A 31 -14.82 8.99 -1.76
CA VAL A 31 -15.66 9.75 -0.82
C VAL A 31 -15.91 8.90 0.44
N SER A 32 -15.89 9.55 1.61
CA SER A 32 -16.18 8.90 2.90
C SER A 32 -17.44 8.04 2.84
N GLY A 33 -17.38 6.84 3.42
CA GLY A 33 -18.42 5.81 3.32
C GLY A 33 -18.28 4.87 2.12
N SER A 34 -17.45 5.20 1.13
CA SER A 34 -17.17 4.35 -0.03
C SER A 34 -15.81 3.66 0.08
N SER A 35 -15.56 2.62 -0.72
CA SER A 35 -14.29 1.89 -0.68
C SER A 35 -13.72 1.57 -2.06
N PHE A 36 -12.39 1.58 -2.14
CA PHE A 36 -11.61 1.15 -3.29
C PHE A 36 -10.54 0.16 -2.82
N THR A 37 -10.73 -1.11 -3.17
CA THR A 37 -9.84 -2.20 -2.79
C THR A 37 -9.14 -2.75 -4.01
N MET A 38 -7.82 -2.82 -3.96
CA MET A 38 -6.99 -3.50 -4.96
C MET A 38 -6.52 -4.84 -4.41
N GLN A 39 -6.84 -5.92 -5.11
CA GLN A 39 -6.36 -7.26 -4.76
C GLN A 39 -4.88 -7.43 -5.10
N ASN A 40 -4.28 -8.51 -4.60
CA ASN A 40 -2.89 -8.86 -4.91
C ASN A 40 -2.65 -8.86 -6.43
N ASN A 41 -1.52 -8.35 -6.88
CA ASN A 41 -1.16 -8.16 -8.29
C ASN A 41 -2.07 -7.23 -9.12
N ALA A 42 -2.97 -6.46 -8.49
CA ALA A 42 -3.62 -5.32 -9.14
C ALA A 42 -2.77 -4.05 -9.00
N ASN A 43 -2.77 -3.17 -10.01
CA ASN A 43 -2.01 -1.93 -9.98
C ASN A 43 -2.89 -0.71 -10.27
N LEU A 44 -2.67 0.36 -9.51
CA LEU A 44 -3.13 1.71 -9.85
C LEU A 44 -1.97 2.46 -10.48
N ILE A 45 -2.13 2.85 -11.73
CA ILE A 45 -1.16 3.60 -12.52
C ILE A 45 -1.75 4.98 -12.75
N GLN A 46 -1.04 6.04 -12.36
CA GLN A 46 -1.50 7.40 -12.56
C GLN A 46 -0.51 8.17 -13.44
N ASN A 47 -0.99 8.65 -14.57
CA ASN A 47 -0.19 9.40 -15.54
C ASN A 47 -0.23 10.92 -15.30
N SER A 48 -1.05 11.38 -14.36
CA SER A 48 -1.19 12.79 -13.99
C SER A 48 -0.48 13.12 -12.68
N ASN A 49 0.00 14.36 -12.55
CA ASN A 49 0.54 14.88 -11.29
C ASN A 49 -0.58 15.55 -10.46
N GLN A 50 -1.67 14.83 -10.19
CA GLN A 50 -2.78 15.29 -9.37
C GLN A 50 -2.85 14.46 -8.08
N ALA A 51 -3.07 15.10 -6.94
CA ALA A 51 -3.16 14.40 -5.66
C ALA A 51 -4.46 13.61 -5.56
N ASN A 52 -4.37 12.32 -5.26
CA ASN A 52 -5.53 11.49 -4.92
C ASN A 52 -6.09 11.85 -3.55
N SER A 53 -7.37 11.53 -3.32
CA SER A 53 -8.03 11.76 -2.03
C SER A 53 -8.86 10.57 -1.57
N GLY A 54 -8.99 10.44 -0.26
CA GLY A 54 -9.67 9.33 0.39
C GLY A 54 -8.74 8.14 0.65
N ASN A 55 -9.26 7.19 1.43
CA ASN A 55 -8.53 5.99 1.81
C ASN A 55 -8.76 4.88 0.79
N ILE A 56 -7.70 4.14 0.47
CA ILE A 56 -7.78 2.93 -0.34
C ILE A 56 -7.24 1.74 0.44
N THR A 57 -7.60 0.54 0.02
CA THR A 57 -7.03 -0.70 0.54
C THR A 57 -6.24 -1.39 -0.56
N VAL A 58 -4.97 -1.69 -0.30
CA VAL A 58 -4.11 -2.43 -1.22
C VAL A 58 -3.69 -3.72 -0.54
N ILE A 59 -4.12 -4.83 -1.10
CA ILE A 59 -3.74 -6.17 -0.64
C ILE A 59 -2.54 -6.60 -1.49
N ARG A 60 -1.44 -6.98 -0.83
CA ARG A 60 -0.25 -7.52 -1.49
C ARG A 60 0.27 -8.71 -0.70
N ASP A 61 0.47 -9.81 -1.40
CA ASP A 61 1.19 -10.95 -0.85
C ASP A 61 2.67 -10.74 -1.14
N SER A 62 3.53 -11.02 -0.17
CA SER A 62 4.96 -11.10 -0.44
C SER A 62 5.27 -12.26 -1.35
N ALA A 63 6.44 -12.24 -2.00
CA ALA A 63 6.98 -13.47 -2.56
C ALA A 63 7.18 -14.51 -1.43
N PRO A 64 7.11 -15.82 -1.73
CA PRO A 64 7.52 -16.86 -0.79
C PRO A 64 8.96 -16.63 -0.35
N ILE A 65 9.20 -16.70 0.95
CA ILE A 65 10.54 -16.56 1.55
C ILE A 65 10.93 -17.85 2.26
N ILE A 66 12.24 -18.11 2.35
CA ILE A 66 12.74 -19.14 3.26
C ILE A 66 12.91 -18.56 4.67
N ARG A 67 13.04 -19.45 5.67
CA ARG A 67 13.20 -19.02 7.05
C ARG A 67 14.46 -18.16 7.20
N LEU A 68 14.32 -16.98 7.81
CA LEU A 68 15.35 -15.94 8.02
C LEU A 68 15.63 -15.02 6.82
N ASP A 69 14.90 -15.15 5.72
CA ASP A 69 14.91 -14.15 4.65
C ASP A 69 14.01 -12.95 4.98
N HIS A 70 14.21 -11.88 4.21
CA HIS A 70 13.46 -10.63 4.35
C HIS A 70 12.80 -10.27 3.02
N THR A 71 11.53 -9.85 3.10
CA THR A 71 10.89 -9.10 2.02
C THR A 71 11.07 -7.62 2.31
N LEU A 72 11.64 -6.87 1.37
CA LEU A 72 11.74 -5.42 1.47
C LEU A 72 10.45 -4.79 0.98
N TRP A 73 10.03 -3.72 1.66
CA TRP A 73 8.93 -2.87 1.23
C TRP A 73 9.40 -1.42 1.18
N SER A 74 9.15 -0.75 0.07
CA SER A 74 9.37 0.67 -0.09
C SER A 74 8.18 1.27 -0.83
N SER A 75 7.30 1.89 -0.06
CA SER A 75 6.23 2.73 -0.57
C SER A 75 5.94 3.78 0.50
N PRO A 76 5.70 5.05 0.11
CA PRO A 76 5.22 6.03 1.07
C PRO A 76 3.86 5.56 1.60
N VAL A 77 3.82 5.15 2.86
CA VAL A 77 2.60 4.86 3.60
C VAL A 77 2.50 5.95 4.65
N THR A 78 1.56 6.87 4.47
CA THR A 78 1.28 7.93 5.44
C THR A 78 0.15 7.50 6.38
N GLY A 79 0.08 8.11 7.56
CA GLY A 79 -0.99 7.89 8.53
C GLY A 79 -0.57 7.02 9.72
N THR A 80 -1.53 6.26 10.25
CA THR A 80 -1.42 5.56 11.55
C THR A 80 -1.25 4.05 11.43
N GLN A 81 -1.08 3.52 10.21
CA GLN A 81 -0.83 2.09 10.03
C GLN A 81 0.53 1.72 10.60
N THR A 82 0.53 0.81 11.58
CA THR A 82 1.75 0.27 12.17
C THR A 82 2.34 -0.85 11.30
N LEU A 83 3.63 -1.14 11.49
CA LEU A 83 4.32 -2.22 10.77
C LEU A 83 3.69 -3.60 11.02
N GLN A 84 3.21 -3.86 12.24
CA GLN A 84 2.48 -5.11 12.56
C GLN A 84 1.12 -5.19 11.86
N GLN A 85 0.40 -4.06 11.74
CA GLN A 85 -0.86 -4.04 10.99
C GLN A 85 -0.63 -4.30 9.49
N PHE A 86 0.49 -3.82 8.95
CA PHE A 86 0.88 -4.08 7.57
C PHE A 86 1.32 -5.53 7.32
N SER A 87 2.08 -6.13 8.24
CA SER A 87 2.54 -7.52 8.13
C SER A 87 2.19 -8.34 9.39
N PRO A 88 0.93 -8.77 9.54
CA PRO A 88 0.45 -9.41 10.77
C PRO A 88 1.15 -10.73 11.12
N ALA A 89 1.66 -11.44 10.13
CA ALA A 89 2.37 -12.71 10.31
C ALA A 89 3.86 -12.55 10.65
N THR A 90 4.41 -11.34 10.56
CA THR A 90 5.81 -11.09 10.93
C THR A 90 5.94 -11.06 12.45
N LEU A 91 6.95 -11.76 12.98
CA LEU A 91 7.26 -11.73 14.40
C LEU A 91 7.60 -10.29 14.83
N SER A 92 7.09 -9.86 15.97
CA SER A 92 7.21 -8.47 16.44
C SER A 92 8.65 -7.98 16.62
N ASN A 93 9.63 -8.89 16.75
CA ASN A 93 11.05 -8.59 16.84
C ASN A 93 11.82 -8.71 15.50
N ARG A 94 11.11 -8.83 14.37
CA ARG A 94 11.67 -9.01 13.01
C ARG A 94 11.32 -7.89 12.05
N PHE A 95 11.11 -6.68 12.57
CA PHE A 95 10.94 -5.48 11.76
C PHE A 95 12.24 -4.66 11.75
N TYR A 96 12.62 -4.22 10.55
CA TYR A 96 13.86 -3.47 10.33
C TYR A 96 13.62 -2.32 9.35
N VAL A 97 14.34 -1.22 9.55
CA VAL A 97 14.41 -0.09 8.61
C VAL A 97 15.80 -0.08 7.99
N TYR A 98 15.85 -0.02 6.66
CA TYR A 98 17.09 0.18 5.94
C TYR A 98 17.53 1.65 6.00
N THR A 99 18.71 1.91 6.55
CA THR A 99 19.29 3.25 6.70
C THR A 99 20.31 3.50 5.59
N ILE A 100 19.97 4.39 4.65
CA ILE A 100 20.81 4.68 3.47
C ILE A 100 22.17 5.30 3.81
N LEU A 101 22.26 6.07 4.90
CA LEU A 101 23.50 6.76 5.30
C LEU A 101 24.60 5.78 5.70
N ASN A 102 24.21 4.68 6.33
CA ASN A 102 25.13 3.72 6.92
C ASN A 102 25.13 2.37 6.18
N ASN A 103 24.22 2.19 5.21
CA ASN A 103 23.99 0.92 4.52
C ASN A 103 23.73 -0.23 5.50
N THR A 104 22.84 0.00 6.48
CA THR A 104 22.54 -0.99 7.53
C THR A 104 21.04 -1.12 7.78
N TYR A 105 20.63 -2.29 8.26
CA TYR A 105 19.29 -2.53 8.77
C TYR A 105 19.28 -2.32 10.28
N THR A 106 18.39 -1.44 10.76
CA THR A 106 18.21 -1.17 12.19
C THR A 106 16.86 -1.71 12.64
N ALA A 107 16.83 -2.39 13.78
CA ALA A 107 15.59 -2.93 14.32
C ALA A 107 14.63 -1.78 14.68
N THR A 108 13.34 -1.96 14.39
CA THR A 108 12.29 -0.99 14.72
C THR A 108 11.12 -1.69 15.43
N PRO A 109 10.41 -1.01 16.34
CA PRO A 109 9.24 -1.60 16.99
C PRO A 109 8.15 -1.96 15.97
N ALA A 110 7.50 -3.10 16.15
CA ALA A 110 6.35 -3.50 15.33
C ALA A 110 5.15 -2.53 15.44
N THR A 111 5.09 -1.76 16.52
CA THR A 111 4.10 -0.69 16.76
C THR A 111 4.50 0.64 16.13
N GLY A 112 5.68 0.75 15.54
CA GLY A 112 6.11 1.93 14.80
C GLY A 112 5.33 2.09 13.50
N ASN A 113 5.29 3.32 12.99
CA ASN A 113 4.74 3.63 11.67
C ASN A 113 5.84 3.50 10.61
N PHE A 114 5.45 3.55 9.34
CA PHE A 114 6.40 3.64 8.23
C PHE A 114 7.22 4.94 8.34
N PRO A 115 8.56 4.86 8.23
CA PRO A 115 9.40 6.06 8.16
C PRO A 115 9.15 6.80 6.84
N LEU A 116 9.13 8.14 6.91
CA LEU A 116 9.09 9.03 5.75
C LEU A 116 10.50 9.34 5.23
#